data_AF-A0A8I1V4E3-F1
#
_entry.id   AF-A0A8I1V4E3-F1
#
_cell.length_a   1.000
_cell.length_b   1.000
_cell.length_c   1.000
_cell.angle_alpha   90.00
_cell.angle_beta   90.00
_cell.angle_gamma   90.00
#
_symmetry.space_group_name_H-M   'P 1'
#
loop_
_entity.id
_entity.type
_entity.pdbx_description
1 polymer ?
#
loop_
_entity_poly.entity_id
_entity_poly.type
_entity_poly.pdbx_seq_one_letter_code
_entity_poly.pdbx_strand_id
1 'polypeptide(L)'
;MSITGSPMDGGERGRQDDGRATPAGQPPTDWDAQFTAIVSGITGSMRWEATAGDLDEHANADPPVPTADRGIPRAPDSIWSAAILDTADDRRARRELRRAERAAELAAFQQAQAEVEAARAADTEHFVPPPPPPLPRLRRRTVGALLLMILGLLLLVFPALLPAPFELIAVLGLVLLLGGAAILVAGMRRHHDGSDGAEV
;
A
#
# COMPACT_ATOMS: atom_id res chain seq x y z
N MET A 1 -11.71 54.65 16.10
CA MET A 1 -11.19 53.70 15.11
C MET A 1 -11.85 52.36 15.39
N SER A 2 -12.92 52.07 14.66
CA SER A 2 -13.80 50.92 14.92
C SER A 2 -13.39 49.77 14.01
N ILE A 3 -13.06 48.63 14.61
CA ILE A 3 -12.83 47.35 13.93
C ILE A 3 -14.21 46.79 13.57
N THR A 4 -14.54 46.82 12.29
CA THR A 4 -15.71 46.14 11.73
C THR A 4 -15.42 44.64 11.68
N GLY A 5 -16.20 43.89 12.46
CA GLY A 5 -16.28 42.44 12.32
C GLY A 5 -16.86 42.07 10.96
N SER A 6 -16.13 41.22 10.23
CA SER A 6 -16.66 40.56 9.04
C SER A 6 -17.49 39.34 9.48
N PRO A 7 -18.74 39.18 9.01
CA PRO A 7 -19.49 37.96 9.20
C PRO A 7 -18.87 36.85 8.35
N MET A 8 -18.50 35.74 8.98
CA MET A 8 -18.18 34.49 8.29
C MET A 8 -19.48 33.92 7.72
N ASP A 9 -19.72 34.18 6.44
CA ASP A 9 -20.82 33.58 5.70
C ASP A 9 -20.51 32.10 5.44
N GLY A 10 -21.39 31.24 5.93
CA GLY A 10 -21.37 29.81 5.69
C GLY A 10 -22.14 29.52 4.42
N GLY A 11 -21.44 29.43 3.29
CA GLY A 11 -22.05 29.08 2.02
C GLY A 11 -20.99 28.83 0.95
N GLU A 12 -21.15 27.74 0.21
CA GLU A 12 -20.44 27.46 -1.04
C GLU A 12 -19.01 26.89 -0.93
N ARG A 13 -18.91 25.68 -0.38
CA ARG A 13 -17.92 24.71 -0.90
C ARG A 13 -18.31 24.34 -2.32
N GLY A 14 -17.77 25.09 -3.28
CA GLY A 14 -17.83 24.76 -4.69
C GLY A 14 -17.38 23.32 -4.93
N ARG A 15 -18.27 22.52 -5.51
CA ARG A 15 -17.99 21.21 -6.08
C ARG A 15 -16.86 21.40 -7.10
N GLN A 16 -15.66 20.93 -6.80
CA GLN A 16 -14.61 20.80 -7.82
C GLN A 16 -15.13 19.77 -8.82
N ASP A 17 -15.63 20.28 -9.94
CA ASP A 17 -16.04 19.51 -11.11
C ASP A 17 -14.78 19.35 -11.97
N ASP A 18 -14.03 18.29 -11.73
CA ASP A 18 -12.72 18.00 -12.31
C ASP A 18 -12.81 17.43 -13.74
N GLY A 19 -13.94 17.65 -14.43
CA GLY A 19 -14.11 17.44 -15.88
C GLY A 19 -13.98 15.99 -16.35
N ARG A 20 -13.75 15.04 -15.43
CA ARG A 20 -13.83 13.62 -15.73
C ARG A 20 -15.29 13.21 -15.64
N ALA A 21 -15.85 12.72 -16.74
CA ALA A 21 -17.14 12.06 -16.71
C ALA A 21 -17.06 10.89 -15.71
N THR A 22 -17.65 11.07 -14.53
CA THR A 22 -17.93 9.97 -13.61
C THR A 22 -18.82 8.99 -14.38
N PRO A 23 -18.39 7.74 -14.63
CA PRO A 23 -19.19 6.81 -15.42
C PRO A 23 -20.50 6.57 -14.68
N ALA A 24 -21.60 7.10 -15.22
CA ALA A 24 -22.94 7.05 -14.63
C ALA A 24 -23.60 5.67 -14.80
N GLY A 25 -22.90 4.60 -14.45
CA GLY A 25 -23.43 3.24 -14.41
C GLY A 25 -23.48 2.74 -12.96
N GLN A 26 -24.50 1.94 -12.62
CA GLN A 26 -24.43 1.12 -11.41
C GLN A 26 -23.14 0.30 -11.43
N PRO A 27 -22.35 0.27 -10.33
CA PRO A 27 -21.15 -0.54 -10.30
C PRO A 27 -21.54 -2.00 -10.58
N PRO A 28 -20.76 -2.75 -11.38
CA PRO A 28 -21.06 -4.14 -11.66
C PRO A 28 -21.26 -4.89 -10.34
N THR A 29 -22.36 -5.64 -10.22
CA THR A 29 -22.61 -6.46 -9.02
C THR A 29 -21.63 -7.61 -8.89
N ASP A 30 -20.85 -7.90 -9.93
CA ASP A 30 -19.95 -9.05 -10.04
C ASP A 30 -18.52 -8.60 -10.39
N TRP A 31 -17.90 -7.90 -9.43
CA TRP A 31 -16.52 -7.40 -9.55
C TRP A 31 -15.50 -8.52 -9.70
N ASP A 32 -15.69 -9.62 -8.98
CA ASP A 32 -14.75 -10.75 -9.00
C ASP A 32 -14.75 -11.46 -10.35
N ALA A 33 -15.90 -11.59 -11.02
CA ALA A 33 -15.97 -12.15 -12.36
C ALA A 33 -15.30 -11.25 -13.41
N GLN A 34 -15.54 -9.93 -13.37
CA GLN A 34 -14.88 -9.00 -14.30
C GLN A 34 -13.38 -8.94 -14.06
N PHE A 35 -12.96 -8.91 -12.80
CA PHE A 35 -11.55 -8.90 -12.45
C PHE A 35 -10.87 -10.22 -12.87
N THR A 36 -11.52 -11.36 -12.65
CA THR A 36 -11.02 -12.67 -13.08
C THR A 36 -10.92 -12.75 -14.60
N ALA A 37 -11.87 -12.17 -15.36
CA ALA A 37 -11.79 -12.14 -16.81
C ALA A 37 -10.58 -11.33 -17.32
N ILE A 38 -10.23 -10.23 -16.64
CA ILE A 38 -9.03 -9.44 -16.96
C ILE A 38 -7.76 -10.22 -16.59
N VAL A 39 -7.70 -10.80 -15.39
CA VAL A 39 -6.49 -11.45 -14.86
C VAL A 39 -6.23 -12.79 -15.55
N SER A 40 -7.26 -13.58 -15.85
CA SER A 40 -7.10 -14.90 -16.50
C SER A 40 -6.51 -14.81 -17.91
N GLY A 41 -6.79 -13.72 -18.65
CA GLY A 41 -6.13 -13.45 -19.94
C GLY A 41 -4.64 -13.15 -19.81
N ILE A 42 -4.25 -12.53 -18.68
CA ILE A 42 -2.86 -12.12 -18.39
C ILE A 42 -2.03 -13.29 -17.87
N THR A 43 -2.59 -14.10 -16.95
CA THR A 43 -1.85 -15.20 -16.31
C THR A 43 -1.58 -16.39 -17.21
N GLY A 44 -2.41 -16.63 -18.24
CA GLY A 44 -2.24 -17.76 -19.15
C GLY A 44 -1.20 -17.58 -20.26
N SER A 45 -0.75 -16.34 -20.54
CA SER A 45 0.07 -16.05 -21.74
C SER A 45 1.33 -15.21 -21.49
N MET A 46 1.50 -14.59 -20.32
CA MET A 46 2.70 -13.80 -20.04
C MET A 46 3.85 -14.66 -19.52
N ARG A 47 4.70 -15.08 -20.46
CA ARG A 47 6.07 -15.53 -20.17
C ARG A 47 6.93 -14.30 -19.88
N TRP A 48 7.09 -13.94 -18.62
CA TRP A 48 7.89 -12.79 -18.18
C TRP A 48 9.40 -13.03 -18.19
N GLU A 49 9.84 -14.29 -18.32
CA GLU A 49 11.24 -14.63 -18.53
C GLU A 49 11.54 -14.70 -20.03
N ALA A 50 12.25 -13.70 -20.53
CA ALA A 50 12.89 -13.81 -21.83
C ALA A 50 14.13 -14.69 -21.68
N THR A 51 14.13 -15.87 -22.31
CA THR A 51 15.32 -16.72 -22.34
C THR A 51 16.33 -16.10 -23.31
N ALA A 52 17.64 -16.33 -23.12
CA ALA A 52 18.66 -15.80 -24.03
C ALA A 52 18.37 -16.12 -25.51
N GLY A 53 17.83 -17.31 -25.80
CA GLY A 53 17.40 -17.68 -27.15
C GLY A 53 16.22 -16.87 -27.71
N ASP A 54 15.29 -16.40 -26.86
CA ASP A 54 14.15 -15.57 -27.30
C ASP A 54 14.61 -14.16 -27.73
N LEU A 55 15.65 -13.65 -27.08
CA LEU A 55 16.25 -12.34 -27.39
C LEU A 55 17.05 -12.39 -28.69
N ASP A 56 17.79 -13.48 -28.92
CA ASP A 56 18.56 -13.69 -30.15
C ASP A 56 17.63 -13.94 -31.36
N GLU A 57 16.52 -14.66 -31.20
CA GLU A 57 15.53 -14.88 -32.26
C GLU A 57 14.85 -13.56 -32.67
N HIS A 58 14.40 -12.74 -31.73
CA HIS A 58 13.75 -11.45 -32.04
C HIS A 58 14.73 -10.38 -32.55
N ALA A 59 16.02 -10.49 -32.24
CA ALA A 59 17.04 -9.60 -32.78
C ALA A 59 17.39 -9.93 -34.24
N ASN A 60 17.24 -11.20 -34.65
CA ASN A 60 17.60 -11.69 -35.99
C ASN A 60 16.39 -11.97 -36.90
N ALA A 61 15.16 -11.91 -36.40
CA ALA A 61 13.96 -12.08 -37.19
C ALA A 61 13.62 -10.83 -38.00
N ASP A 62 13.47 -10.99 -39.32
CA ASP A 62 12.81 -9.99 -40.16
C ASP A 62 11.36 -9.77 -39.66
N PRO A 63 10.86 -8.53 -39.63
CA PRO A 63 9.53 -8.25 -39.13
C PRO A 63 8.49 -9.05 -39.95
N PRO A 64 7.54 -9.76 -39.29
CA PRO A 64 6.56 -10.55 -40.01
C PRO A 64 5.73 -9.63 -40.90
N VAL A 65 5.75 -9.88 -42.21
CA VAL A 65 4.79 -9.28 -43.14
C VAL A 65 3.42 -9.80 -42.75
N PRO A 66 2.47 -8.95 -42.31
CA PRO A 66 1.20 -9.42 -41.80
C PRO A 66 0.33 -9.92 -42.95
N THR A 67 0.37 -11.22 -43.22
CA THR A 67 -0.63 -11.90 -44.06
C THR A 67 -1.88 -12.14 -43.22
N ALA A 68 -2.72 -11.11 -43.10
CA ALA A 68 -4.01 -11.21 -42.45
C ALA A 68 -5.10 -10.76 -43.43
N ASP A 69 -5.67 -11.75 -44.13
CA ASP A 69 -7.01 -11.68 -44.69
C ASP A 69 -8.02 -11.77 -43.54
N ARG A 70 -8.29 -10.63 -42.90
CA ARG A 70 -9.46 -10.44 -42.04
C ARG A 70 -10.23 -9.27 -42.63
N GLY A 71 -11.45 -9.53 -43.07
CA GLY A 71 -12.37 -8.57 -43.69
C GLY A 71 -12.84 -7.44 -42.79
N ILE A 72 -11.90 -6.64 -42.26
CA ILE A 72 -12.16 -5.30 -41.74
C ILE A 72 -12.01 -4.34 -42.93
N PRO A 73 -12.99 -3.47 -43.21
CA PRO A 73 -12.85 -2.48 -44.27
C PRO A 73 -11.64 -1.60 -43.93
N ARG A 74 -10.54 -1.70 -44.70
CA ARG A 74 -9.44 -0.75 -44.57
C ARG A 74 -9.97 0.62 -44.95
N ALA A 75 -9.72 1.61 -44.10
CA ALA A 75 -9.87 3.01 -44.46
C ALA A 75 -9.08 3.28 -45.75
N PRO A 76 -9.60 4.08 -46.69
CA PRO A 76 -9.02 4.23 -48.01
C PRO A 76 -7.54 4.62 -47.94
N ASP A 77 -6.74 3.89 -48.70
CA ASP A 77 -5.27 3.86 -48.74
C ASP A 77 -4.63 5.24 -49.01
N SER A 78 -5.44 6.24 -49.36
CA SER A 78 -5.00 7.57 -49.77
C SER A 78 -4.86 8.59 -48.63
N ILE A 79 -5.49 8.39 -47.46
CA ILE A 79 -5.44 9.39 -46.37
C ILE A 79 -4.06 9.42 -45.68
N TRP A 80 -3.27 8.35 -45.81
CA TRP A 80 -1.94 8.23 -45.21
C TRP A 80 -0.79 8.33 -46.23
N SER A 81 -1.08 8.62 -47.50
CA SER A 81 -0.05 8.69 -48.56
C SER A 81 0.70 10.03 -48.62
N ALA A 82 0.30 11.01 -47.83
CA ALA A 82 1.03 12.26 -47.59
C ALA A 82 1.69 12.29 -46.20
N ALA A 83 1.89 11.13 -45.56
CA ALA A 83 2.80 11.03 -44.43
C ALA A 83 4.22 11.14 -44.99
N ILE A 84 4.93 12.21 -44.64
CA ILE A 84 6.40 12.27 -44.72
C ILE A 84 6.90 10.91 -44.22
N LEU A 85 7.58 10.13 -45.07
CA LEU A 85 8.07 8.81 -44.73
C LEU A 85 8.98 8.94 -43.50
N ASP A 86 8.44 8.65 -42.32
CA ASP A 86 9.18 8.64 -41.06
C ASP A 86 10.24 7.55 -41.20
N THR A 87 11.49 7.98 -41.37
CA THR A 87 12.59 7.05 -41.62
C THR A 87 12.93 6.30 -40.35
N ALA A 88 13.67 5.20 -40.48
CA ALA A 88 14.19 4.50 -39.31
C ALA A 88 15.06 5.43 -38.43
N ASP A 89 15.73 6.41 -39.04
CA ASP A 89 16.59 7.36 -38.36
C ASP A 89 15.79 8.44 -37.61
N ASP A 90 14.68 8.93 -38.17
CA ASP A 90 13.77 9.85 -37.47
C ASP A 90 13.22 9.23 -36.17
N ARG A 91 12.89 7.93 -36.21
CA ARG A 91 12.46 7.18 -35.03
C ARG A 91 13.57 7.02 -34.00
N ARG A 92 14.81 6.81 -34.42
CA ARG A 92 15.97 6.72 -33.54
C ARG A 92 16.22 8.07 -32.86
N ALA A 93 16.23 9.16 -33.62
CA ALA A 93 16.39 10.51 -33.11
C ALA A 93 15.32 10.85 -32.05
N ARG A 94 14.04 10.57 -32.32
CA ARG A 94 12.94 10.78 -31.33
C ARG A 94 13.09 9.94 -30.06
N ARG A 95 13.71 8.75 -30.13
CA ARG A 95 13.98 7.92 -28.94
C ARG A 95 15.15 8.48 -28.15
N GLU A 96 16.19 8.96 -28.82
CA GLU A 96 17.34 9.59 -28.18
C GLU A 96 16.98 10.89 -27.48
N LEU A 97 16.15 11.73 -28.11
CA LEU A 97 15.62 12.94 -27.47
C LEU A 97 14.86 12.61 -26.19
N ARG A 98 13.95 11.63 -26.22
CA ARG A 98 13.21 11.19 -25.02
C ARG A 98 14.11 10.58 -23.94
N ARG A 99 15.22 9.92 -24.32
CA ARG A 99 16.21 9.42 -23.35
C ARG A 99 16.99 10.58 -22.73
N ALA A 100 17.37 11.57 -23.53
CA ALA A 100 18.07 12.76 -23.07
C ALA A 100 17.19 13.59 -22.13
N GLU A 101 15.91 13.79 -22.46
CA GLU A 101 14.92 14.45 -21.61
C GLU A 101 14.77 13.72 -20.26
N ARG A 102 14.60 12.39 -20.27
CA ARG A 102 14.54 11.60 -19.04
C ARG A 102 15.83 11.63 -18.22
N ALA A 103 16.98 11.62 -18.88
CA ALA A 103 18.27 11.73 -18.21
C ALA A 103 18.43 13.11 -17.54
N ALA A 104 17.99 14.18 -18.19
CA ALA A 104 18.00 15.54 -17.64
C ALA A 104 17.05 15.68 -16.44
N GLU A 105 15.85 15.10 -16.52
CA GLU A 105 14.89 15.08 -15.40
C GLU A 105 15.45 14.34 -14.18
N LEU A 106 16.06 13.17 -14.39
CA LEU A 106 16.72 12.41 -13.32
C LEU A 106 17.90 13.18 -12.72
N ALA A 107 18.70 13.87 -13.54
CA ALA A 107 19.80 14.70 -13.07
C ALA A 107 19.30 15.87 -12.21
N ALA A 108 18.22 16.55 -12.64
CA ALA A 108 17.60 17.63 -11.87
C ALA A 108 17.06 17.14 -10.52
N PHE A 109 16.42 15.97 -10.49
CA PHE A 109 15.95 15.35 -9.25
C PHE A 109 17.11 15.02 -8.30
N GLN A 110 18.17 14.40 -8.81
CA GLN A 110 19.37 14.09 -8.02
C GLN A 110 20.02 15.35 -7.45
N GLN A 111 20.10 16.42 -8.25
CA GLN A 111 20.61 17.70 -7.79
C GLN A 111 19.76 18.28 -6.66
N ALA A 112 18.43 18.27 -6.79
CA ALA A 112 17.52 18.73 -5.74
C ALA A 112 17.67 17.90 -4.45
N GLN A 113 17.88 16.58 -4.55
CA GLN A 113 18.17 15.76 -3.38
C GLN A 113 19.51 16.13 -2.75
N ALA A 114 20.57 16.31 -3.54
CA ALA A 114 21.88 16.70 -3.04
C ALA A 114 21.86 18.07 -2.33
N GLU A 115 21.07 19.03 -2.83
CA GLU A 115 20.87 20.33 -2.18
C GLU A 115 20.16 20.19 -0.83
N VAL A 116 19.11 19.35 -0.76
CA VAL A 116 18.40 19.06 0.49
C VAL A 116 19.31 18.32 1.49
N GLU A 117 20.12 17.38 1.02
CA GLU A 117 21.08 16.67 1.86
C GLU A 117 22.17 17.60 2.39
N ALA A 118 22.71 18.49 1.54
CA ALA A 118 23.67 19.50 1.95
C ALA A 118 23.06 20.47 2.98
N ALA A 119 21.81 20.87 2.79
CA ALA A 119 21.08 21.71 3.75
C ALA A 119 20.89 21.01 5.10
N ARG A 120 20.52 19.71 5.10
CA ARG A 120 20.41 18.91 6.34
C ARG A 120 21.76 18.69 7.01
N ALA A 121 22.84 18.49 6.24
CA ALA A 121 24.18 18.31 6.78
C ALA A 121 24.76 19.60 7.37
N ALA A 122 24.34 20.76 6.87
CA ALA A 122 24.69 22.06 7.41
C ALA A 122 23.92 22.41 8.69
N ASP A 123 22.75 21.78 8.91
CA ASP A 123 21.94 21.97 10.12
C ASP A 123 22.48 21.11 11.28
N THR A 124 23.34 21.72 12.11
CA THR A 124 23.98 21.05 13.25
C THR A 124 23.15 21.09 14.54
N GLU A 125 22.02 21.80 14.58
CA GLU A 125 21.23 22.03 15.79
C GLU A 125 20.18 20.92 15.99
N HIS A 126 20.60 19.79 16.58
CA HIS A 126 19.72 18.65 16.78
C HIS A 126 19.01 18.74 18.13
N PHE A 127 17.68 18.66 18.12
CA PHE A 127 16.89 18.48 19.33
C PHE A 127 17.29 17.16 20.00
N VAL A 128 17.89 17.25 21.20
CA VAL A 128 18.09 16.08 22.07
C VAL A 128 16.77 15.86 22.80
N PRO A 129 16.00 14.80 22.48
CA PRO A 129 14.78 14.55 23.21
C PRO A 129 15.10 14.40 24.70
N PRO A 130 14.30 15.00 25.59
CA PRO A 130 14.48 14.77 27.01
C PRO A 130 14.45 13.26 27.27
N PRO A 131 15.21 12.78 28.27
CA PRO A 131 15.25 11.35 28.57
C PRO A 131 13.82 10.83 28.78
N PRO A 132 13.47 9.67 28.19
CA PRO A 132 12.11 9.17 28.26
C PRO A 132 11.73 8.94 29.73
N PRO A 133 10.48 9.26 30.12
CA PRO A 133 9.98 8.96 31.45
C PRO A 133 10.13 7.44 31.74
N PRO A 134 10.34 7.04 33.01
CA PRO A 134 10.50 5.64 33.36
C PRO A 134 9.25 4.84 32.97
N LEU A 135 9.47 3.66 32.39
CA LEU A 135 8.38 2.79 31.94
C LEU A 135 7.46 2.39 33.11
N PRO A 136 6.14 2.29 32.87
CA PRO A 136 5.20 1.84 33.88
C PRO A 136 5.55 0.44 34.36
N ARG A 137 5.71 0.27 35.68
CA ARG A 137 6.02 -1.03 36.29
C ARG A 137 4.82 -1.96 36.13
N LEU A 138 5.05 -3.18 35.64
CA LEU A 138 4.00 -4.22 35.60
C LEU A 138 3.42 -4.44 37.00
N ARG A 139 2.11 -4.23 37.14
CA ARG A 139 1.39 -4.47 38.40
C ARG A 139 1.34 -5.96 38.68
N ARG A 140 1.39 -6.37 39.96
CA ARG A 140 1.27 -7.78 40.41
C ARG A 140 0.06 -8.49 39.81
N ARG A 141 -1.04 -7.76 39.59
CA ARG A 141 -2.26 -8.26 38.95
C ARG A 141 -2.04 -8.69 37.50
N THR A 142 -1.27 -7.92 36.72
CA THR A 142 -0.90 -8.26 35.33
C THR A 142 -0.02 -9.50 35.31
N VAL A 143 0.93 -9.60 36.24
CA VAL A 143 1.78 -10.80 36.38
C VAL A 143 0.93 -12.03 36.70
N GLY A 144 -0.02 -11.93 37.62
CA GLY A 144 -0.97 -13.00 37.92
C GLY A 144 -1.78 -13.43 36.70
N ALA A 145 -2.35 -12.48 35.96
CA ALA A 145 -3.10 -12.75 34.74
C ALA A 145 -2.27 -13.47 33.67
N LEU A 146 -1.02 -13.06 33.48
CA LEU A 146 -0.08 -13.71 32.56
C LEU A 146 0.24 -15.14 32.99
N LEU A 147 0.49 -15.37 34.29
CA LEU A 147 0.73 -16.72 34.80
C LEU A 147 -0.47 -17.66 34.59
N LEU A 148 -1.69 -17.16 34.82
CA LEU A 148 -2.93 -17.88 34.53
C LEU A 148 -3.04 -18.26 33.05
N MET A 149 -2.74 -17.31 32.15
CA MET A 149 -2.76 -17.55 30.71
C MET A 149 -1.72 -18.59 30.28
N ILE A 150 -0.48 -18.44 30.74
CA ILE A 150 0.62 -19.37 30.42
C ILE A 150 0.29 -20.76 30.94
N LEU A 151 -0.22 -20.86 32.16
CA LEU A 151 -0.61 -22.14 32.76
C LEU A 151 -1.75 -22.78 31.97
N GLY A 152 -2.81 -22.03 31.64
CA GLY A 152 -3.93 -22.52 30.83
C GLY A 152 -3.49 -23.00 29.45
N LEU A 153 -2.62 -22.24 28.78
CA LEU A 153 -2.03 -22.61 27.49
C LEU A 153 -1.18 -23.87 27.61
N LEU A 154 -0.34 -23.98 28.64
CA LEU A 154 0.51 -25.15 28.86
C LEU A 154 -0.31 -26.42 29.08
N LEU A 155 -1.42 -26.33 29.84
CA LEU A 155 -2.36 -27.45 30.01
C LEU A 155 -3.00 -27.89 28.69
N LEU A 156 -3.29 -26.93 27.80
CA LEU A 156 -3.94 -27.21 26.52
C LEU A 156 -2.96 -27.85 25.50
N VAL A 157 -1.70 -27.40 25.49
CA VAL A 157 -0.66 -27.94 24.60
C VAL A 157 -0.11 -29.27 25.12
N PHE A 158 0.03 -29.41 26.43
CA PHE A 158 0.61 -30.58 27.07
C PHE A 158 -0.33 -31.15 28.15
N PRO A 159 -1.42 -31.81 27.74
CA PRO A 159 -2.38 -32.37 28.70
C PRO A 159 -1.77 -33.50 29.54
N ALA A 160 -0.67 -34.11 29.09
CA ALA A 160 0.01 -35.19 29.80
C ALA A 160 0.72 -34.75 31.10
N LEU A 161 0.78 -33.45 31.43
CA LEU A 161 1.37 -32.99 32.70
C LEU A 161 0.54 -33.39 33.92
N LEU A 162 -0.76 -33.64 33.76
CA LEU A 162 -1.63 -34.07 34.84
C LEU A 162 -2.14 -35.50 34.57
N PRO A 163 -2.12 -36.38 35.58
CA PRO A 163 -2.77 -37.70 35.50
C PRO A 163 -4.29 -37.55 35.68
N ALA A 164 -4.94 -36.86 34.75
CA ALA A 164 -6.37 -36.59 34.75
C ALA A 164 -6.98 -36.81 33.35
N PRO A 165 -8.30 -37.01 33.22
CA PRO A 165 -8.93 -37.17 31.92
C PRO A 165 -8.77 -35.91 31.07
N PHE A 166 -8.50 -36.11 29.77
CA PHE A 166 -8.23 -35.04 28.81
C PHE A 166 -9.31 -33.94 28.81
N GLU A 167 -10.59 -34.34 28.88
CA GLU A 167 -11.74 -33.43 28.91
C GLU A 167 -11.66 -32.44 30.09
N LEU A 168 -11.29 -32.93 31.27
CA LEU A 168 -11.18 -32.09 32.47
C LEU A 168 -10.00 -31.11 32.35
N ILE A 169 -8.88 -31.57 31.83
CA ILE A 169 -7.68 -30.75 31.63
C ILE A 169 -7.94 -29.67 30.58
N ALA A 170 -8.64 -30.00 29.49
CA ALA A 170 -9.01 -29.07 28.44
C ALA A 170 -9.96 -27.98 28.97
N VAL A 171 -10.99 -28.34 29.74
CA VAL A 171 -11.91 -27.38 30.37
C VAL A 171 -11.16 -26.49 31.35
N LEU A 172 -10.32 -27.07 32.20
CA LEU A 172 -9.53 -26.31 33.17
C LEU A 172 -8.57 -25.33 32.47
N GLY A 173 -7.87 -25.81 31.44
CA GLY A 173 -6.96 -24.99 30.63
C GLY A 173 -7.67 -23.82 29.96
N LEU A 174 -8.86 -24.06 29.39
CA LEU A 174 -9.69 -23.01 28.79
C LEU A 174 -10.18 -21.99 29.84
N VAL A 175 -10.64 -22.45 31.01
CA VAL A 175 -11.09 -21.57 32.10
C VAL A 175 -9.94 -20.72 32.65
N LEU A 176 -8.74 -21.29 32.80
CA LEU A 176 -7.53 -20.56 33.19
C LEU A 176 -7.17 -19.49 32.15
N LEU A 177 -7.22 -19.84 30.86
CA LEU A 177 -6.91 -18.93 29.77
C LEU A 177 -7.90 -17.75 29.71
N LEU A 178 -9.20 -18.04 29.73
CA LEU A 178 -10.27 -17.04 29.71
C LEU A 178 -10.28 -16.20 30.99
N GLY A 179 -10.05 -16.82 32.15
CA GLY A 179 -9.96 -16.14 33.43
C GLY A 179 -8.77 -15.17 33.49
N GLY A 180 -7.59 -15.59 33.02
CA GLY A 180 -6.43 -14.72 32.88
C GLY A 180 -6.70 -13.52 31.96
N ALA A 181 -7.28 -13.76 30.80
CA ALA A 181 -7.68 -12.71 29.85
C ALA A 181 -8.70 -11.73 30.48
N ALA A 182 -9.73 -12.24 31.15
CA ALA A 182 -10.74 -11.42 31.82
C ALA A 182 -10.14 -10.52 32.91
N ILE A 183 -9.19 -11.04 33.72
CA ILE A 183 -8.49 -10.24 34.74
C ILE A 183 -7.68 -9.11 34.09
N LEU A 184 -7.05 -9.35 32.94
CA LEU A 184 -6.28 -8.36 32.22
C LEU A 184 -7.18 -7.25 31.67
N VAL A 185 -8.28 -7.61 31.00
CA VAL A 185 -9.27 -6.66 30.47
C VAL A 185 -9.87 -5.82 31.59
N ALA A 186 -10.26 -6.45 32.71
CA ALA A 186 -10.76 -5.74 33.88
C ALA A 186 -9.70 -4.82 34.50
N GLY A 187 -8.41 -5.15 34.38
CA GLY A 187 -7.29 -4.32 34.81
C GLY A 187 -7.12 -3.07 33.96
N MET A 188 -7.23 -3.21 32.62
CA MET A 188 -7.16 -2.07 31.70
C MET A 188 -8.31 -1.10 31.91
N ARG A 189 -9.54 -1.61 32.08
CA ARG A 189 -10.73 -0.76 32.26
C ARG A 189 -10.64 0.14 33.48
N ARG A 190 -10.18 -0.39 34.63
CA ARG A 190 -10.01 0.38 35.87
C ARG A 190 -8.95 1.49 35.81
N HIS A 191 -8.02 1.43 34.85
CA HIS A 191 -7.01 2.47 34.72
C HIS A 191 -7.53 3.70 33.97
N HIS A 192 -8.53 3.53 33.10
CA HIS A 192 -9.13 4.60 32.31
C HIS A 192 -10.10 5.47 33.13
N ASP A 193 -10.76 4.90 34.14
CA ASP A 193 -11.77 5.60 34.96
C ASP A 193 -11.16 6.52 36.05
N GLY A 194 -9.83 6.66 36.12
CA GLY A 194 -9.12 7.31 37.24
C GLY A 194 -8.36 8.60 36.91
N SER A 195 -8.51 9.15 35.70
CA SER A 195 -7.71 10.30 35.23
C SER A 195 -8.56 11.47 34.71
N ASP A 196 -9.67 11.78 35.37
CA ASP A 196 -10.48 12.95 35.04
C ASP A 196 -10.97 13.63 36.33
N GLY A 197 -10.51 14.87 36.59
CA GLY A 197 -11.13 15.77 37.57
C GLY A 197 -10.30 16.32 38.75
N ALA A 198 -9.03 16.70 38.59
CA ALA A 198 -8.36 17.54 39.59
C ALA A 198 -7.36 18.53 38.96
N GLU A 199 -7.89 19.56 38.30
CA GLU A 199 -7.16 20.81 38.05
C GLU A 199 -7.66 21.84 39.08
N VAL A 200 -6.72 22.42 39.84
CA VAL A 200 -6.91 23.56 40.75
C VAL A 200 -6.08 24.74 40.26
#